data_AF-A0A946AHE7-F1
#
_entry.id   AF-A0A946AHE7-F1
#
_cell.length_a   1.000
_cell.length_b   1.000
_cell.length_c   1.000
_cell.angle_alpha   90.00
_cell.angle_beta   90.00
_cell.angle_gamma   90.00
#
_symmetry.space_group_name_H-M   'P 1'
#
loop_
_entity.id
_entity.type
_entity.pdbx_description
1 polymer ?
#
loop_
_entity_poly.entity_id
_entity_poly.type
_entity_poly.pdbx_seq_one_letter_code
_entity_poly.pdbx_strand_id
1 'polypeptide(L)'
;MSQSQHSGRAAVAQFGLGCLHLVPALASEHGIRVSGWLGKFGELLGHMQGVTGVTTWHTPLRDGDDPELRDLVPWFAQGRAADSGSHDLGCQFTLTVDRALLDSLGPLFRGLGRYPGSIDVNISYIRDTPVMIASTREDHGEATGTTALDIVRHHLALQVEDSEMMLDVLEPAPFPADFRVFERQPGSEADQVVTVDIETRPGFDLVDIEVETYGATDEMLDHVLYQVAQETDDYYGLELAVADAERRWAAVIAGFNGFITRHRTRRFSFGGGSTDIRDLMLGFVETKAAILAERHALLAQVEKARNSDVGVLSGYIVERFERLPDFPFDEYTRMLEFLEGRRTQRSDAFIALVSALIGGLVGSLYVLFGGY
;
A
#
# COMPACT_ATOMS: atom_id res chain seq x y z
N MET A 1 -4.55 18.90 26.86
CA MET A 1 -5.60 18.00 27.38
C MET A 1 -6.94 18.57 26.95
N SER A 2 -7.35 18.25 25.73
CA SER A 2 -8.73 18.49 25.26
C SER A 2 -9.58 17.39 25.87
N GLN A 3 -10.63 17.72 26.62
CA GLN A 3 -11.68 16.74 26.94
C GLN A 3 -12.44 16.49 25.64
N SER A 4 -12.61 15.23 25.22
CA SER A 4 -13.36 14.94 23.99
C SER A 4 -14.76 15.55 24.11
N GLN A 5 -15.19 16.26 23.07
CA GLN A 5 -16.47 16.98 23.05
C GLN A 5 -17.68 16.04 23.16
N HIS A 6 -17.45 14.73 23.11
CA HIS A 6 -18.45 13.67 23.07
C HIS A 6 -18.56 12.87 24.37
N SER A 7 -17.92 13.30 25.48
CA SER A 7 -18.05 12.66 26.79
C SER A 7 -19.52 12.51 27.22
N GLY A 8 -20.08 11.31 27.06
CA GLY A 8 -21.47 10.96 27.42
C GLY A 8 -22.45 10.81 26.26
N ARG A 9 -22.03 10.98 25.00
CA ARG A 9 -22.81 10.62 23.80
C ARG A 9 -22.45 9.19 23.36
N ALA A 10 -23.46 8.40 23.01
CA ALA A 10 -23.25 7.09 22.41
C ALA A 10 -22.94 7.25 20.92
N ALA A 11 -21.94 6.54 20.42
CA ALA A 11 -21.67 6.47 18.99
C ALA A 11 -22.77 5.66 18.30
N VAL A 12 -23.18 6.08 17.09
CA VAL A 12 -24.17 5.33 16.28
C VAL A 12 -23.52 4.23 15.45
N ALA A 13 -22.22 4.34 15.20
CA ALA A 13 -21.39 3.31 14.61
C ALA A 13 -19.94 3.48 15.05
N GLN A 14 -19.20 2.38 15.10
CA GLN A 14 -17.76 2.36 15.33
C GLN A 14 -17.15 1.43 14.29
N PHE A 15 -16.00 1.78 13.74
CA PHE A 15 -15.38 0.95 12.70
C PHE A 15 -13.86 1.03 12.69
N GLY A 16 -13.24 -0.03 12.20
CA GLY A 16 -11.81 -0.12 11.93
C GLY A 16 -11.56 -0.33 10.44
N LEU A 17 -10.40 0.12 9.97
CA LEU A 17 -10.01 0.09 8.57
C LEU A 17 -8.75 -0.75 8.40
N GLY A 18 -8.67 -1.53 7.32
CA GLY A 18 -7.49 -2.31 7.00
C GLY A 18 -7.37 -2.58 5.52
N CYS A 19 -6.21 -3.11 5.12
CA CYS A 19 -5.98 -3.63 3.79
C CYS A 19 -5.85 -5.15 3.86
N LEU A 20 -6.83 -5.87 3.32
CA LEU A 20 -6.92 -7.34 3.44
C LEU A 20 -7.44 -7.93 2.15
N HIS A 21 -6.65 -8.80 1.55
CA HIS A 21 -6.98 -9.51 0.34
C HIS A 21 -7.47 -10.92 0.70
N LEU A 22 -8.73 -11.22 0.39
CA LEU A 22 -9.28 -12.57 0.56
C LEU A 22 -9.77 -13.07 -0.79
N VAL A 23 -9.19 -14.17 -1.27
CA VAL A 23 -9.43 -14.65 -2.64
C VAL A 23 -9.52 -16.17 -2.70
N PRO A 24 -10.33 -16.75 -3.60
CA PRO A 24 -10.23 -18.16 -3.92
C PRO A 24 -8.84 -18.50 -4.49
N ALA A 25 -8.24 -19.62 -4.10
CA ALA A 25 -6.92 -20.08 -4.55
C ALA A 25 -6.79 -20.21 -6.07
N LEU A 26 -7.91 -20.53 -6.74
CA LEU A 26 -8.01 -20.65 -8.19
C LEU A 26 -7.91 -19.30 -8.91
N ALA A 27 -8.08 -18.15 -8.24
CA ALA A 27 -8.13 -16.82 -8.84
C ALA A 27 -6.85 -16.38 -9.59
N SER A 28 -5.76 -17.14 -9.48
CA SER A 28 -4.52 -16.94 -10.24
C SER A 28 -4.53 -17.58 -11.64
N GLU A 29 -5.57 -18.35 -11.99
CA GLU A 29 -5.71 -19.00 -13.29
C GLU A 29 -6.19 -18.02 -14.38
N HIS A 30 -5.61 -18.12 -15.57
CA HIS A 30 -6.00 -17.31 -16.71
C HIS A 30 -7.45 -17.61 -17.14
N GLY A 31 -8.21 -16.56 -17.48
CA GLY A 31 -9.58 -16.69 -18.03
C GLY A 31 -10.70 -16.68 -16.99
N ILE A 32 -10.39 -16.46 -15.71
CA ILE A 32 -11.42 -16.26 -14.68
C ILE A 32 -12.11 -14.92 -14.89
N ARG A 33 -13.44 -14.99 -14.99
CA ARG A 33 -14.34 -13.85 -15.13
C ARG A 33 -14.77 -13.33 -13.75
N VAL A 34 -15.06 -12.04 -13.66
CA VAL A 34 -15.50 -11.39 -12.40
C VAL A 34 -16.73 -12.07 -11.82
N SER A 35 -17.73 -12.37 -12.66
CA SER A 35 -18.97 -13.02 -12.21
C SER A 35 -18.71 -14.41 -11.59
N GLY A 36 -17.85 -15.20 -12.22
CA GLY A 36 -17.45 -16.53 -11.74
C GLY A 36 -16.64 -16.46 -10.45
N TRP A 37 -15.74 -15.47 -10.35
CA TRP A 37 -14.98 -15.22 -9.13
C TRP A 37 -15.88 -14.82 -7.96
N LEU A 38 -16.77 -13.83 -8.14
CA LEU A 38 -17.72 -13.39 -7.11
C LEU A 38 -18.63 -14.53 -6.65
N GLY A 39 -19.12 -15.36 -7.57
CA GLY A 39 -19.94 -16.52 -7.24
C GLY A 39 -19.21 -17.52 -6.35
N LYS A 40 -17.98 -17.90 -6.72
CA LYS A 40 -17.16 -18.82 -5.91
C LYS A 40 -16.75 -18.21 -4.59
N PHE A 41 -16.41 -16.92 -4.59
CA PHE A 41 -16.01 -16.18 -3.40
C PHE A 41 -17.16 -16.09 -2.38
N GLY A 42 -18.36 -15.72 -2.83
CA GLY A 42 -19.56 -15.69 -2.00
C GLY A 42 -19.96 -17.08 -1.47
N GLU A 43 -19.81 -18.13 -2.28
CA GLU A 43 -20.01 -19.52 -1.84
C GLU A 43 -19.04 -19.89 -0.71
N LEU A 44 -17.75 -19.64 -0.89
CA LEU A 44 -16.72 -19.98 0.10
C LEU A 44 -16.90 -19.21 1.41
N LEU A 45 -17.18 -17.90 1.34
CA LEU A 45 -17.51 -17.08 2.51
C LEU A 45 -18.76 -17.59 3.23
N GLY A 46 -19.79 -17.98 2.50
CA GLY A 46 -21.05 -18.49 3.09
C GLY A 46 -20.91 -19.79 3.86
N HIS A 47 -19.81 -20.53 3.66
CA HIS A 47 -19.51 -21.75 4.43
C HIS A 47 -18.64 -21.50 5.68
N MET A 48 -18.10 -20.29 5.86
CA MET A 48 -17.31 -19.95 7.04
C MET A 48 -18.18 -19.89 8.29
N GLN A 49 -17.66 -20.39 9.40
CA GLN A 49 -18.42 -20.44 10.65
C GLN A 49 -18.74 -19.02 11.17
N GLY A 50 -20.01 -18.74 11.43
CA GLY A 50 -20.44 -17.46 12.01
C GLY A 50 -20.60 -16.33 10.98
N VAL A 51 -20.28 -16.58 9.71
CA VAL A 51 -20.54 -15.65 8.60
C VAL A 51 -21.97 -15.79 8.12
N THR A 52 -22.67 -14.67 7.94
CA THR A 52 -24.05 -14.61 7.45
C THR A 52 -24.23 -13.42 6.51
N GLY A 53 -25.33 -13.41 5.75
CA GLY A 53 -25.70 -12.25 4.93
C GLY A 53 -24.72 -11.91 3.81
N VAL A 54 -23.99 -12.89 3.29
CA VAL A 54 -22.99 -12.67 2.24
C VAL A 54 -23.65 -12.09 0.98
N THR A 55 -23.21 -10.90 0.60
CA THR A 55 -23.53 -10.24 -0.66
C THR A 55 -22.24 -9.92 -1.40
N THR A 56 -22.30 -10.00 -2.73
CA THR A 56 -21.16 -9.70 -3.62
C THR A 56 -21.64 -8.76 -4.72
N TRP A 57 -20.83 -7.78 -5.09
CA TRP A 57 -21.17 -6.85 -6.16
C TRP A 57 -20.01 -6.63 -7.12
N HIS A 58 -20.36 -6.16 -8.31
CA HIS A 58 -19.47 -5.57 -9.29
C HIS A 58 -20.26 -4.53 -10.06
N THR A 59 -19.71 -3.32 -10.14
CA THR A 59 -20.23 -2.20 -10.92
C THR A 59 -19.44 -2.12 -12.23
N PRO A 60 -19.95 -2.70 -13.34
CA PRO A 60 -19.22 -2.71 -14.59
C PRO A 60 -19.19 -1.32 -15.24
N LEU A 61 -18.14 -1.02 -16.00
CA LEU A 61 -18.04 0.23 -16.77
C LEU A 61 -19.08 0.32 -17.90
N ARG A 62 -19.58 -0.82 -18.38
CA ARG A 62 -20.65 -0.91 -19.38
C ARG A 62 -21.61 -2.05 -19.04
N ASP A 63 -22.87 -1.86 -19.37
CA ASP A 63 -23.90 -2.88 -19.13
C ASP A 63 -23.55 -4.22 -19.81
N GLY A 64 -23.51 -5.29 -19.01
CA GLY A 64 -23.22 -6.64 -19.48
C GLY A 64 -21.73 -6.98 -19.59
N ASP A 65 -20.82 -6.07 -19.24
CA ASP A 65 -19.39 -6.38 -19.20
C ASP A 65 -19.07 -7.34 -18.05
N ASP A 66 -18.43 -8.46 -18.39
CA ASP A 66 -17.85 -9.42 -17.46
C ASP A 66 -16.37 -9.63 -17.84
N PRO A 67 -15.48 -8.69 -17.46
CA PRO A 67 -14.08 -8.73 -17.82
C PRO A 67 -13.34 -9.87 -17.10
N GLU A 68 -12.10 -10.12 -17.49
CA GLU A 68 -11.27 -11.04 -16.72
C GLU A 68 -10.83 -10.35 -15.42
N LEU A 69 -10.83 -11.10 -14.31
CA LEU A 69 -10.53 -10.56 -12.98
C LEU A 69 -9.18 -9.84 -12.93
N ARG A 70 -8.17 -10.38 -13.63
CA ARG A 70 -6.82 -9.81 -13.74
C ARG A 70 -6.76 -8.45 -14.41
N ASP A 71 -7.77 -8.12 -15.23
CA ASP A 71 -7.84 -6.83 -15.91
C ASP A 71 -8.37 -5.75 -14.98
N LEU A 72 -9.10 -6.14 -13.92
CA LEU A 72 -9.71 -5.22 -12.97
C LEU A 72 -8.89 -5.02 -11.70
N VAL A 73 -8.27 -6.09 -11.21
CA VAL A 73 -7.51 -6.07 -9.97
C VAL A 73 -6.06 -6.45 -10.32
N PRO A 74 -5.17 -5.45 -10.50
CA PRO A 74 -3.79 -5.65 -10.96
C PRO A 74 -2.98 -6.61 -10.09
N TRP A 75 -3.41 -6.86 -8.85
CA TRP A 75 -2.84 -7.85 -7.94
C TRP A 75 -3.03 -9.31 -8.36
N PHE A 76 -4.02 -9.65 -9.20
CA PHE A 76 -4.08 -10.98 -9.80
C PHE A 76 -3.19 -11.12 -11.03
N ALA A 77 -2.73 -10.01 -11.62
CA ALA A 77 -1.70 -10.02 -12.63
C ALA A 77 -0.31 -9.99 -11.94
N GLN A 78 0.69 -10.66 -12.52
CA GLN A 78 2.07 -10.66 -12.01
C GLN A 78 2.79 -9.30 -12.22
N GLY A 79 2.16 -8.19 -11.83
CA GLY A 79 2.68 -6.83 -11.96
C GLY A 79 1.55 -5.80 -11.96
N ARG A 80 1.78 -4.66 -11.29
CA ARG A 80 0.85 -3.52 -11.33
C ARG A 80 0.68 -3.03 -12.78
N ALA A 81 -0.55 -3.03 -13.27
CA ALA A 81 -0.93 -2.13 -14.34
C ALA A 81 -1.15 -0.74 -13.72
N ALA A 82 -0.59 0.29 -14.32
CA ALA A 82 -0.67 1.68 -13.85
C ALA A 82 -2.07 2.31 -14.02
N ASP A 83 -3.09 1.51 -14.29
CA ASP A 83 -4.44 1.96 -14.66
C ASP A 83 -5.42 0.80 -14.49
N SER A 84 -5.68 0.37 -13.24
CA SER A 84 -6.95 -0.31 -12.97
C SER A 84 -8.03 0.76 -13.07
N GLY A 85 -8.79 0.74 -14.17
CA GLY A 85 -10.02 1.51 -14.25
C GLY A 85 -10.82 1.31 -12.96
N SER A 86 -11.50 2.35 -12.48
CA SER A 86 -12.29 2.29 -11.25
C SER A 86 -13.39 1.24 -11.41
N HIS A 87 -13.14 0.02 -10.96
CA HIS A 87 -14.09 -1.06 -10.93
C HIS A 87 -14.43 -1.27 -9.48
N ASP A 88 -15.64 -0.87 -9.09
CA ASP A 88 -16.14 -1.11 -7.75
C ASP A 88 -16.70 -2.53 -7.69
N LEU A 89 -15.92 -3.44 -7.12
CA LEU A 89 -16.36 -4.80 -6.82
C LEU A 89 -16.00 -5.15 -5.38
N GLY A 90 -16.74 -6.07 -4.79
CA GLY A 90 -16.50 -6.42 -3.40
C GLY A 90 -17.48 -7.42 -2.83
N CYS A 91 -17.38 -7.61 -1.52
CA CYS A 91 -18.32 -8.38 -0.74
C CYS A 91 -18.66 -7.71 0.58
N GLN A 92 -19.83 -8.01 1.08
CA GLN A 92 -20.26 -7.64 2.41
C GLN A 92 -20.84 -8.86 3.11
N PHE A 93 -20.57 -8.99 4.40
CA PHE A 93 -21.12 -10.05 5.23
C PHE A 93 -21.13 -9.61 6.69
N THR A 94 -21.83 -10.37 7.53
CA THR A 94 -21.89 -10.15 8.97
C THR A 94 -21.25 -11.34 9.68
N LEU A 95 -20.29 -11.06 10.56
CA LEU A 95 -19.67 -12.03 11.45
C LEU A 95 -20.35 -11.98 12.83
N THR A 96 -20.93 -13.11 13.23
CA THR A 96 -21.41 -13.30 14.60
C THR A 96 -20.25 -13.55 15.53
N VAL A 97 -20.15 -12.78 16.60
CA VAL A 97 -19.08 -12.89 17.59
C VAL A 97 -19.66 -13.38 18.91
N ASP A 98 -19.34 -14.62 19.23
CA ASP A 98 -19.68 -15.23 20.50
C ASP A 98 -18.43 -15.52 21.34
N ARG A 99 -18.66 -15.99 22.56
CA ARG A 99 -17.56 -16.30 23.47
C ARG A 99 -16.70 -17.46 22.98
N ALA A 100 -17.29 -18.42 22.28
CA ALA A 100 -16.57 -19.56 21.75
C ALA A 100 -15.58 -19.14 20.65
N LEU A 101 -15.99 -18.21 19.77
CA LEU A 101 -15.11 -17.58 18.79
C LEU A 101 -13.96 -16.86 19.48
N LEU A 102 -14.22 -15.96 20.42
CA LEU A 102 -13.14 -15.22 21.10
C LEU A 102 -12.16 -16.16 21.82
N ASP A 103 -12.67 -17.25 22.41
CA ASP A 103 -11.83 -18.25 23.06
C ASP A 103 -10.96 -19.02 22.05
N SER A 104 -11.43 -19.21 20.80
CA SER A 104 -10.68 -19.84 19.70
C SER A 104 -9.63 -18.91 19.07
N LEU A 105 -9.88 -17.60 19.02
CA LEU A 105 -8.90 -16.61 18.53
C LEU A 105 -7.68 -16.45 19.45
N GLY A 106 -7.77 -16.97 20.67
CA GLY A 106 -6.63 -17.10 21.57
C GLY A 106 -6.59 -16.07 22.71
N PRO A 107 -5.48 -16.05 23.48
CA PRO A 107 -5.41 -15.35 24.76
C PRO A 107 -5.66 -13.84 24.68
N LEU A 108 -5.35 -13.22 23.54
CA LEU A 108 -5.53 -11.78 23.30
C LEU A 108 -6.99 -11.36 23.51
N PHE A 109 -7.95 -12.19 23.08
CA PHE A 109 -9.37 -11.86 23.10
C PHE A 109 -10.13 -12.43 24.30
N ARG A 110 -9.57 -13.44 24.98
CA ARG A 110 -10.19 -14.06 26.17
C ARG A 110 -10.40 -13.07 27.32
N GLY A 111 -9.59 -12.02 27.41
CA GLY A 111 -9.70 -11.00 28.47
C GLY A 111 -10.75 -9.92 28.21
N LEU A 112 -11.35 -9.87 27.03
CA LEU A 112 -12.29 -8.81 26.67
C LEU A 112 -13.60 -8.97 27.44
N GLY A 113 -13.87 -8.01 28.34
CA GLY A 113 -15.10 -7.95 29.13
C GLY A 113 -16.31 -7.39 28.37
N ARG A 114 -16.06 -6.69 27.26
CA ARG A 114 -17.05 -6.18 26.30
C ARG A 114 -16.51 -6.37 24.89
N TYR A 115 -17.37 -6.80 23.98
CA TYR A 115 -17.03 -7.07 22.58
C TYR A 115 -18.31 -6.94 21.75
N PRO A 116 -18.21 -6.57 20.46
CA PRO A 116 -19.36 -6.53 19.57
C PRO A 116 -19.94 -7.93 19.43
N GLY A 117 -21.26 -8.10 19.57
CA GLY A 117 -21.92 -9.38 19.29
C GLY A 117 -22.04 -9.67 17.79
N SER A 118 -21.97 -8.62 16.98
CA SER A 118 -22.03 -8.68 15.52
C SER A 118 -21.10 -7.64 14.92
N ILE A 119 -20.37 -8.03 13.88
CA ILE A 119 -19.49 -7.15 13.10
C ILE A 119 -19.92 -7.23 11.63
N ASP A 120 -20.26 -6.09 11.06
CA ASP A 120 -20.49 -5.96 9.63
C ASP A 120 -19.17 -5.71 8.93
N VAL A 121 -18.89 -6.51 7.91
CA VAL A 121 -17.62 -6.52 7.19
C VAL A 121 -17.90 -6.16 5.74
N ASN A 122 -17.20 -5.15 5.24
CA ASN A 122 -17.18 -4.80 3.83
C ASN A 122 -15.74 -4.92 3.33
N ILE A 123 -15.54 -5.69 2.25
CA ILE A 123 -14.27 -5.75 1.52
C ILE A 123 -14.54 -5.19 0.11
N SER A 124 -13.97 -4.03 -0.17
CA SER A 124 -14.10 -3.31 -1.43
C SER A 124 -12.78 -3.29 -2.18
N TYR A 125 -12.85 -3.52 -3.49
CA TYR A 125 -11.76 -3.36 -4.44
C TYR A 125 -12.19 -2.20 -5.35
N ILE A 126 -11.67 -1.00 -5.10
CA ILE A 126 -12.14 0.22 -5.80
C ILE A 126 -11.16 0.61 -6.92
N ARG A 127 -9.86 0.65 -6.61
CA ARG A 127 -8.78 0.89 -7.57
C ARG A 127 -7.67 -0.14 -7.38
N ASP A 128 -6.73 0.17 -6.48
CA ASP A 128 -5.46 -0.55 -6.41
C ASP A 128 -5.36 -1.47 -5.20
N THR A 129 -6.20 -1.24 -4.17
CA THR A 129 -6.08 -1.92 -2.89
C THR A 129 -7.40 -2.54 -2.40
N PRO A 130 -7.35 -3.73 -1.76
CA PRO A 130 -8.50 -4.34 -1.13
C PRO A 130 -8.74 -3.71 0.25
N VAL A 131 -9.67 -2.78 0.32
CA VAL A 131 -10.02 -2.09 1.56
C VAL A 131 -11.04 -2.89 2.33
N MET A 132 -10.74 -3.14 3.60
CA MET A 132 -11.62 -3.80 4.54
C MET A 132 -12.09 -2.81 5.59
N ILE A 133 -13.41 -2.73 5.76
CA ILE A 133 -14.07 -2.00 6.84
C ILE A 133 -14.78 -3.02 7.73
N ALA A 134 -14.43 -3.03 9.01
CA ALA A 134 -15.14 -3.80 10.03
C ALA A 134 -15.88 -2.83 10.94
N SER A 135 -17.21 -2.84 10.92
CA SER A 135 -18.05 -1.91 11.66
C SER A 135 -19.00 -2.61 12.62
N THR A 136 -19.40 -1.88 13.66
CA THR A 136 -20.42 -2.31 14.61
C THR A 136 -21.30 -1.13 15.01
N ARG A 137 -22.59 -1.40 15.26
CA ARG A 137 -23.55 -0.43 15.81
C ARG A 137 -23.56 -0.42 17.34
N GLU A 138 -22.83 -1.33 17.97
CA GLU A 138 -22.77 -1.47 19.42
C GLU A 138 -21.64 -0.61 20.01
N ASP A 139 -21.96 0.28 20.94
CA ASP A 139 -20.96 1.10 21.63
C ASP A 139 -20.37 0.34 22.84
N HIS A 140 -19.13 -0.11 22.70
CA HIS A 140 -18.39 -0.79 23.78
C HIS A 140 -17.22 0.04 24.35
N GLY A 141 -17.13 1.34 24.03
CA GLY A 141 -16.07 2.24 24.49
C GLY A 141 -15.00 2.56 23.45
N GLU A 142 -13.81 2.96 23.89
CA GLU A 142 -12.84 3.71 23.07
C GLU A 142 -11.92 2.90 22.14
N ALA A 143 -12.15 1.59 21.90
CA ALA A 143 -11.23 0.76 21.10
C ALA A 143 -11.92 -0.35 20.29
N THR A 144 -13.15 -0.12 19.81
CA THR A 144 -13.97 -1.16 19.20
C THR A 144 -13.71 -1.39 17.73
N GLY A 145 -13.34 -0.36 16.97
CA GLY A 145 -13.16 -0.44 15.53
C GLY A 145 -12.00 -1.36 15.15
N THR A 146 -10.81 -1.05 15.65
CA THR A 146 -9.60 -1.85 15.46
C THR A 146 -9.75 -3.24 16.09
N THR A 147 -10.38 -3.34 17.27
CA THR A 147 -10.66 -4.66 17.87
C THR A 147 -11.60 -5.50 17.01
N ALA A 148 -12.65 -4.91 16.43
CA ALA A 148 -13.56 -5.59 15.52
C ALA A 148 -12.82 -6.06 14.27
N LEU A 149 -11.99 -5.19 13.68
CA LEU A 149 -11.13 -5.53 12.55
C LEU A 149 -10.19 -6.68 12.89
N ASP A 150 -9.53 -6.66 14.05
CA ASP A 150 -8.63 -7.72 14.50
C ASP A 150 -9.37 -9.04 14.73
N ILE A 151 -10.56 -9.02 15.32
CA ILE A 151 -11.40 -10.22 15.47
C ILE A 151 -11.70 -10.84 14.10
N VAL A 152 -12.15 -10.04 13.13
CA VAL A 152 -12.46 -10.54 11.79
C VAL A 152 -11.21 -11.06 11.11
N ARG A 153 -10.09 -10.34 11.16
CA ARG A 153 -8.82 -10.76 10.56
C ARG A 153 -8.35 -12.11 11.10
N HIS A 154 -8.33 -12.27 12.42
CA HIS A 154 -7.91 -13.54 13.04
C HIS A 154 -8.89 -14.67 12.75
N HIS A 155 -10.20 -14.37 12.73
CA HIS A 155 -11.21 -15.35 12.37
C HIS A 155 -11.03 -15.85 10.93
N LEU A 156 -10.93 -14.92 9.97
CA LEU A 156 -10.70 -15.26 8.56
C LEU A 156 -9.41 -16.05 8.39
N ALA A 157 -8.31 -15.65 9.05
CA ALA A 157 -7.06 -16.39 8.98
C ALA A 157 -7.20 -17.86 9.41
N LEU A 158 -7.91 -18.13 10.52
CA LEU A 158 -8.18 -19.49 10.98
C LEU A 158 -9.08 -20.28 10.03
N GLN A 159 -10.11 -19.64 9.46
CA GLN A 159 -11.02 -20.31 8.52
C GLN A 159 -10.33 -20.61 7.17
N VAL A 160 -9.34 -19.80 6.80
CA VAL A 160 -8.66 -19.92 5.51
C VAL A 160 -7.71 -21.12 5.45
N GLU A 161 -7.07 -21.50 6.57
CA GLU A 161 -6.12 -22.63 6.64
C GLU A 161 -6.71 -23.95 6.11
N ASP A 162 -8.02 -24.17 6.27
CA ASP A 162 -8.74 -25.39 5.86
C ASP A 162 -9.63 -25.17 4.62
N SER A 163 -9.47 -24.06 3.90
CA SER A 163 -10.37 -23.67 2.80
C SER A 163 -9.67 -23.59 1.43
N GLU A 164 -10.47 -23.47 0.37
CA GLU A 164 -9.99 -23.10 -0.97
C GLU A 164 -9.73 -21.59 -1.11
N MET A 165 -9.71 -20.82 -0.02
CA MET A 165 -9.35 -19.40 -0.03
C MET A 165 -7.88 -19.20 0.33
N MET A 166 -7.36 -18.04 -0.02
CA MET A 166 -6.07 -17.50 0.39
C MET A 166 -6.32 -16.13 1.01
N LEU A 167 -5.64 -15.88 2.11
CA LEU A 167 -5.63 -14.61 2.80
C LEU A 167 -4.25 -13.98 2.61
N ASP A 168 -4.20 -12.85 1.94
CA ASP A 168 -3.00 -12.02 1.84
C ASP A 168 -3.26 -10.69 2.55
N VAL A 169 -2.53 -10.49 3.64
CA VAL A 169 -2.63 -9.27 4.45
C VAL A 169 -1.54 -8.34 3.96
N LEU A 170 -1.94 -7.22 3.37
CA LEU A 170 -1.00 -6.20 2.94
C LEU A 170 -0.54 -5.41 4.17
N GLU A 171 0.77 -5.41 4.42
CA GLU A 171 1.38 -4.50 5.38
C GLU A 171 1.47 -3.08 4.78
N PRO A 172 1.32 -2.02 5.60
CA PRO A 172 1.18 -2.06 7.06
C PRO A 172 -0.19 -2.53 7.55
N ALA A 173 -0.23 -3.03 8.78
CA ALA A 173 -1.38 -3.62 9.48
C ALA A 173 -2.55 -2.61 9.69
N PRO A 174 -3.52 -2.79 10.63
CA PRO A 174 -4.74 -1.98 10.64
C PRO A 174 -4.42 -0.48 10.62
N PHE A 175 -5.25 0.30 9.93
CA PHE A 175 -5.10 1.74 9.84
C PHE A 175 -4.94 2.30 11.27
N PRO A 176 -4.01 3.22 11.52
CA PRO A 176 -3.62 3.62 12.88
C PRO A 176 -4.65 4.54 13.55
N ALA A 177 -5.94 4.28 13.37
CA ALA A 177 -7.03 5.03 13.97
C ALA A 177 -8.27 4.15 14.26
N ASP A 178 -8.94 4.47 15.37
CA ASP A 178 -10.27 4.01 15.72
C ASP A 178 -11.31 5.06 15.36
N PHE A 179 -12.36 4.67 14.66
CA PHE A 179 -13.37 5.60 14.16
C PHE A 179 -14.68 5.46 14.91
N ARG A 180 -15.29 6.61 15.26
CA ARG A 180 -16.61 6.67 15.88
C ARG A 180 -17.47 7.68 15.14
N VAL A 181 -18.70 7.29 14.82
CA VAL A 181 -19.67 8.14 14.15
C VAL A 181 -20.71 8.60 15.16
N PHE A 182 -21.00 9.90 15.16
CA PHE A 182 -21.99 10.54 16.01
C PHE A 182 -23.01 11.31 15.17
N GLU A 183 -24.27 11.21 15.53
CA GLU A 183 -25.31 12.09 14.99
C GLU A 183 -25.15 13.50 15.54
N ARG A 184 -25.03 14.50 14.67
CA ARG A 184 -24.93 15.91 15.07
C ARG A 184 -26.20 16.35 15.80
N GLN A 185 -26.03 17.09 16.90
CA GLN A 185 -27.18 17.61 17.64
C GLN A 185 -27.91 18.71 16.84
N PRO A 186 -29.26 18.75 16.90
CA PRO A 186 -30.04 19.83 16.29
C PRO A 186 -29.62 21.20 16.83
N GLY A 187 -29.30 22.14 15.95
CA GLY A 187 -28.91 23.52 16.31
C GLY A 187 -27.40 23.78 16.37
N SER A 188 -26.56 22.83 15.97
CA SER A 188 -25.14 23.07 15.67
C SER A 188 -25.00 23.91 14.39
N GLU A 189 -24.28 25.03 14.46
CA GLU A 189 -23.99 25.94 13.32
C GLU A 189 -22.80 25.46 12.47
N ALA A 190 -22.66 24.15 12.25
CA ALA A 190 -21.61 23.63 11.39
C ALA A 190 -22.03 23.72 9.91
N ASP A 191 -21.28 24.51 9.13
CA ASP A 191 -21.53 24.73 7.69
C ASP A 191 -21.29 23.47 6.81
N GLN A 192 -20.65 22.43 7.35
CA GLN A 192 -20.27 21.21 6.63
C GLN A 192 -21.18 20.02 6.97
N VAL A 193 -21.44 19.14 6.01
CA VAL A 193 -22.26 17.92 6.19
C VAL A 193 -21.59 16.90 7.12
N VAL A 194 -20.26 16.83 7.08
CA VAL A 194 -19.43 15.96 7.91
C VAL A 194 -18.42 16.84 8.66
N THR A 195 -18.20 16.57 9.93
CA THR A 195 -17.13 17.21 10.73
C THR A 195 -16.29 16.13 11.38
N VAL A 196 -14.97 16.32 11.38
CA VAL A 196 -14.01 15.32 11.85
C VAL A 196 -13.16 15.94 12.95
N ASP A 197 -13.12 15.31 14.11
CA ASP A 197 -12.22 15.63 15.23
C ASP A 197 -11.23 14.48 15.42
N ILE A 198 -9.95 14.79 15.54
CA ILE A 198 -8.88 13.80 15.64
C ILE A 198 -8.14 14.01 16.97
N GLU A 199 -8.20 13.01 17.84
CA GLU A 199 -7.43 12.95 19.07
C GLU A 199 -6.23 12.01 18.89
N THR A 200 -5.03 12.58 18.73
CA THR A 200 -3.79 11.79 18.61
C THR A 200 -3.43 11.11 19.93
N ARG A 201 -3.26 9.79 19.91
CA ARG A 201 -2.95 8.98 21.11
C ARG A 201 -1.81 7.98 20.85
N PRO A 202 -1.07 7.54 21.89
CA PRO A 202 -0.11 6.45 21.73
C PRO A 202 -0.82 5.15 21.31
N GLY A 203 -0.43 4.59 20.16
CA GLY A 203 -1.08 3.41 19.59
C GLY A 203 -1.94 3.80 18.39
N PHE A 204 -3.23 4.02 18.61
CA PHE A 204 -4.20 4.38 17.60
C PHE A 204 -4.78 5.76 17.90
N ASP A 205 -4.90 6.60 16.88
CA ASP A 205 -5.63 7.85 16.97
C ASP A 205 -7.12 7.57 17.15
N LEU A 206 -7.85 8.52 17.73
CA LEU A 206 -9.30 8.44 17.83
C LEU A 206 -9.91 9.49 16.90
N VAL A 207 -10.72 9.03 15.95
CA VAL A 207 -11.33 9.86 14.91
C VAL A 207 -12.84 9.89 15.13
N ASP A 208 -13.33 11.03 15.60
CA ASP A 208 -14.75 11.27 15.83
C ASP A 208 -15.34 11.99 14.61
N ILE A 209 -16.36 11.37 14.02
CA ILE A 209 -17.03 11.85 12.81
C ILE A 209 -18.45 12.26 13.20
N GLU A 210 -18.77 13.54 13.09
CA GLU A 210 -20.13 14.04 13.23
C GLU A 210 -20.81 14.17 11.87
N VAL A 211 -22.00 13.60 11.75
CA VAL A 211 -22.82 13.64 10.52
C VAL A 211 -24.11 14.43 10.71
N GLU A 212 -24.48 15.21 9.70
CA GLU A 212 -25.73 15.96 9.70
C GLU A 212 -26.93 15.05 9.40
N THR A 213 -27.88 14.99 10.33
CA THR A 213 -29.08 14.15 10.21
C THR A 213 -30.23 14.89 9.53
N TYR A 214 -30.25 14.94 8.19
CA TYR A 214 -31.46 15.29 7.41
C TYR A 214 -32.36 14.07 7.16
N GLY A 215 -32.54 13.19 8.15
CA GLY A 215 -33.64 12.20 8.17
C GLY A 215 -33.34 10.77 7.67
N ALA A 216 -32.11 10.43 7.29
CA ALA A 216 -31.71 9.06 6.99
C ALA A 216 -30.30 8.75 7.53
N THR A 217 -30.19 8.42 8.82
CA THR A 217 -28.91 8.11 9.49
C THR A 217 -28.14 6.99 8.78
N ASP A 218 -28.84 5.97 8.27
CA ASP A 218 -28.19 4.84 7.60
C ASP A 218 -27.63 5.20 6.22
N GLU A 219 -28.37 5.98 5.40
CA GLU A 219 -27.86 6.45 4.10
C GLU A 219 -26.62 7.35 4.27
N MET A 220 -26.60 8.16 5.33
CA MET A 220 -25.45 9.01 5.63
C MET A 220 -24.26 8.21 6.15
N LEU A 221 -24.49 7.17 6.97
CA LEU A 221 -23.42 6.28 7.38
C LEU A 221 -22.82 5.54 6.18
N ASP A 222 -23.66 5.02 5.28
CA ASP A 222 -23.21 4.35 4.06
C ASP A 222 -22.37 5.30 3.19
N HIS A 223 -22.78 6.58 3.10
CA HIS A 223 -22.00 7.60 2.41
C HIS A 223 -20.63 7.84 3.06
N VAL A 224 -20.57 7.96 4.39
CA VAL A 224 -19.30 8.10 5.13
C VAL A 224 -18.41 6.88 4.93
N LEU A 225 -18.94 5.67 5.07
CA LEU A 225 -18.17 4.44 4.91
C LEU A 225 -17.64 4.29 3.49
N TYR A 226 -18.44 4.65 2.47
CA TYR A 226 -17.99 4.65 1.08
C TYR A 226 -16.86 5.65 0.84
N GLN A 227 -16.99 6.88 1.34
CA GLN A 227 -15.93 7.88 1.21
C GLN A 227 -14.66 7.46 1.95
N VAL A 228 -14.80 6.95 3.17
CA VAL A 228 -13.68 6.40 3.94
C VAL A 228 -13.02 5.25 3.19
N ALA A 229 -13.78 4.37 2.53
CA ALA A 229 -13.21 3.29 1.73
C ALA A 229 -12.33 3.82 0.59
N GLN A 230 -12.79 4.86 -0.13
CA GLN A 230 -12.01 5.49 -1.20
C GLN A 230 -10.72 6.14 -0.67
N GLU A 231 -10.81 6.88 0.43
CA GLU A 231 -9.65 7.55 1.02
C GLU A 231 -8.66 6.55 1.65
N THR A 232 -9.17 5.43 2.17
CA THR A 232 -8.35 4.31 2.66
C THR A 232 -7.59 3.67 1.51
N ASP A 233 -8.22 3.51 0.36
CA ASP A 233 -7.57 3.01 -0.85
C ASP A 233 -6.48 3.98 -1.36
N ASP A 234 -6.72 5.30 -1.34
CA ASP A 234 -5.69 6.30 -1.63
C ASP A 234 -4.50 6.20 -0.65
N TYR A 235 -4.78 6.05 0.65
CA TYR A 235 -3.74 5.91 1.68
C TYR A 235 -2.90 4.63 1.50
N TYR A 236 -3.53 3.46 1.34
CA TYR A 236 -2.80 2.21 1.15
C TYR A 236 -2.12 2.16 -0.22
N GLY A 237 -2.65 2.83 -1.24
CA GLY A 237 -1.95 3.06 -2.50
C GLY A 237 -0.61 3.78 -2.31
N LEU A 238 -0.57 4.80 -1.45
CA LEU A 238 0.67 5.49 -1.06
C LEU A 238 1.63 4.56 -0.32
N GLU A 239 1.17 3.79 0.67
CA GLU A 239 2.01 2.86 1.42
C GLU A 239 2.65 1.81 0.51
N LEU A 240 1.84 1.25 -0.38
CA LEU A 240 2.26 0.27 -1.36
C LEU A 240 3.27 0.83 -2.37
N ALA A 241 3.14 2.09 -2.77
CA ALA A 241 4.12 2.78 -3.61
C ALA A 241 5.45 2.98 -2.88
N VAL A 242 5.41 3.35 -1.60
CA VAL A 242 6.61 3.50 -0.78
C VAL A 242 7.34 2.18 -0.62
N ALA A 243 6.61 1.11 -0.29
CA ALA A 243 7.19 -0.22 -0.18
C ALA A 243 7.87 -0.66 -1.49
N ASP A 244 7.28 -0.34 -2.65
CA ASP A 244 7.90 -0.66 -3.95
C ASP A 244 9.17 0.17 -4.19
N ALA A 245 9.12 1.48 -3.93
CA ALA A 245 10.27 2.37 -4.04
C ALA A 245 11.44 1.92 -3.15
N GLU A 246 11.16 1.54 -1.90
CA GLU A 246 12.16 1.02 -0.97
C GLU A 246 12.76 -0.31 -1.44
N ARG A 247 11.95 -1.23 -1.97
CA ARG A 247 12.45 -2.50 -2.55
C ARG A 247 13.36 -2.25 -3.74
N ARG A 248 12.97 -1.37 -4.68
CA ARG A 248 13.79 -1.02 -5.84
C ARG A 248 15.11 -0.38 -5.40
N TRP A 249 15.04 0.55 -4.45
CA TRP A 249 16.22 1.18 -3.87
C TRP A 249 17.15 0.14 -3.23
N ALA A 250 16.62 -0.76 -2.39
CA ALA A 250 17.38 -1.82 -1.75
C ALA A 250 18.08 -2.73 -2.78
N ALA A 251 17.40 -3.07 -3.89
CA ALA A 251 17.97 -3.87 -4.97
C ALA A 251 19.17 -3.18 -5.64
N VAL A 252 19.06 -1.88 -5.96
CA VAL A 252 20.16 -1.11 -6.54
C VAL A 252 21.33 -0.97 -5.56
N ILE A 253 21.05 -0.71 -4.27
CA ILE A 253 22.07 -0.64 -3.23
C ILE A 253 22.78 -1.98 -3.02
N ALA A 254 22.06 -3.10 -3.07
CA ALA A 254 22.67 -4.43 -3.04
C ALA A 254 23.60 -4.65 -4.23
N GLY A 255 23.20 -4.22 -5.44
CA GLY A 255 24.03 -4.22 -6.64
C GLY A 255 25.31 -3.40 -6.46
N PHE A 256 25.19 -2.16 -5.96
CA PHE A 256 26.30 -1.28 -5.66
C PHE A 256 27.28 -1.88 -4.63
N ASN A 257 26.76 -2.39 -3.51
CA ASN A 257 27.58 -3.03 -2.47
C ASN A 257 28.29 -4.29 -2.97
N GLY A 258 27.62 -5.08 -3.82
CA GLY A 258 28.21 -6.22 -4.52
C GLY A 258 29.39 -5.80 -5.40
N PHE A 259 29.23 -4.71 -6.15
CA PHE A 259 30.29 -4.14 -6.97
C PHE A 259 31.50 -3.69 -6.13
N ILE A 260 31.29 -2.92 -5.06
CA ILE A 260 32.37 -2.47 -4.15
C ILE A 260 33.13 -3.67 -3.57
N THR A 261 32.40 -4.71 -3.14
CA THR A 261 33.00 -5.91 -2.55
C THR A 261 33.88 -6.67 -3.56
N ARG A 262 33.41 -6.84 -4.79
CA ARG A 262 34.18 -7.47 -5.88
C ARG A 262 35.44 -6.68 -6.23
N HIS A 263 35.33 -5.35 -6.29
CA HIS A 263 36.47 -4.48 -6.58
C HIS A 263 37.51 -4.42 -5.46
N ARG A 264 37.09 -4.58 -4.19
CA ARG A 264 38.00 -4.66 -3.04
C ARG A 264 38.79 -5.98 -3.01
N THR A 265 38.18 -7.08 -3.46
CA THR A 265 38.80 -8.42 -3.44
C THR A 265 39.63 -8.71 -4.69
N ARG A 266 39.29 -8.17 -5.86
CA ARG A 266 40.06 -8.37 -7.11
C ARG A 266 40.99 -7.19 -7.39
N ARG A 267 42.25 -7.28 -6.93
CA ARG A 267 43.28 -6.23 -7.15
C ARG A 267 43.72 -6.01 -8.61
N PHE A 268 43.32 -6.83 -9.58
CA PHE A 268 43.94 -6.83 -10.94
C PHE A 268 43.02 -7.17 -12.14
N SER A 269 41.70 -6.95 -12.10
CA SER A 269 40.87 -7.16 -13.31
C SER A 269 40.78 -5.89 -14.18
N PHE A 270 41.60 -5.80 -15.23
CA PHE A 270 41.65 -4.68 -16.17
C PHE A 270 40.52 -4.65 -17.23
N GLY A 271 39.64 -5.66 -17.29
CA GLY A 271 38.69 -5.82 -18.40
C GLY A 271 37.20 -5.55 -18.12
N GLY A 272 36.68 -5.83 -16.93
CA GLY A 272 35.22 -5.95 -16.71
C GLY A 272 34.49 -4.75 -16.08
N GLY A 273 35.17 -3.83 -15.40
CA GLY A 273 34.45 -2.90 -14.51
C GLY A 273 33.71 -1.72 -15.17
N SER A 274 33.73 -1.56 -16.51
CA SER A 274 33.16 -0.36 -17.16
C SER A 274 31.73 -0.63 -17.62
N THR A 275 31.46 -1.86 -18.06
CA THR A 275 30.11 -2.40 -18.17
C THR A 275 29.46 -2.41 -16.79
N ASP A 276 30.14 -2.89 -15.75
CA ASP A 276 29.56 -2.94 -14.39
C ASP A 276 29.19 -1.55 -13.83
N ILE A 277 30.01 -0.51 -14.02
CA ILE A 277 29.68 0.85 -13.57
C ILE A 277 28.55 1.44 -14.41
N ARG A 278 28.58 1.25 -15.73
CA ARG A 278 27.53 1.73 -16.62
C ARG A 278 26.18 1.07 -16.32
N ASP A 279 26.18 -0.23 -16.05
CA ASP A 279 24.98 -0.99 -15.68
C ASP A 279 24.43 -0.51 -14.33
N LEU A 280 25.31 -0.19 -13.37
CA LEU A 280 24.89 0.44 -12.11
C LEU A 280 24.30 1.83 -12.34
N MET A 281 24.95 2.69 -13.12
CA MET A 281 24.42 4.02 -13.44
C MET A 281 23.05 3.94 -14.11
N LEU A 282 22.89 3.02 -15.08
CA LEU A 282 21.60 2.76 -15.72
C LEU A 282 20.56 2.31 -14.68
N GLY A 283 20.90 1.37 -13.80
CA GLY A 283 20.01 0.92 -12.73
C GLY A 283 19.59 2.04 -11.76
N PHE A 284 20.51 2.94 -11.38
CA PHE A 284 20.19 4.12 -10.57
C PHE A 284 19.26 5.09 -11.32
N VAL A 285 19.51 5.35 -12.61
CA VAL A 285 18.67 6.24 -13.44
C VAL A 285 17.28 5.67 -13.65
N GLU A 286 17.17 4.38 -14.00
CA GLU A 286 15.88 3.69 -14.18
C GLU A 286 15.07 3.69 -12.89
N THR A 287 15.71 3.43 -11.75
CA THR A 287 15.05 3.43 -10.44
C THR A 287 14.60 4.84 -10.05
N LYS A 288 15.45 5.86 -10.25
CA LYS A 288 15.09 7.27 -10.00
C LYS A 288 13.90 7.70 -10.86
N ALA A 289 13.92 7.35 -12.15
CA ALA A 289 12.84 7.66 -13.07
C ALA A 289 11.51 6.98 -12.67
N ALA A 290 11.56 5.71 -12.28
CA ALA A 290 10.39 4.97 -11.81
C ALA A 290 9.77 5.60 -10.55
N ILE A 291 10.58 5.88 -9.53
CA ILE A 291 10.11 6.49 -8.28
C ILE A 291 9.53 7.89 -8.52
N LEU A 292 10.16 8.70 -9.40
CA LEU A 292 9.65 10.03 -9.74
C LEU A 292 8.32 9.95 -10.51
N ALA A 293 8.19 9.00 -11.43
CA ALA A 293 6.96 8.79 -12.18
C ALA A 293 5.80 8.36 -11.26
N GLU A 294 6.06 7.43 -10.34
CA GLU A 294 5.08 6.98 -9.35
C GLU A 294 4.68 8.12 -8.41
N ARG A 295 5.65 8.89 -7.89
CA ARG A 295 5.37 10.10 -7.11
C ARG A 295 4.50 11.09 -7.88
N HIS A 296 4.74 11.27 -9.18
CA HIS A 296 3.94 12.17 -10.00
C HIS A 296 2.51 11.67 -10.20
N ALA A 297 2.31 10.36 -10.37
CA ALA A 297 0.98 9.77 -10.45
C ALA A 297 0.17 9.98 -9.14
N LEU A 298 0.84 9.86 -8.00
CA LEU A 298 0.24 10.05 -6.67
C LEU A 298 -0.13 11.51 -6.37
N LEU A 299 0.54 12.50 -6.99
CA LEU A 299 0.25 13.92 -6.74
C LEU A 299 -1.21 14.27 -7.04
N ALA A 300 -1.80 13.73 -8.11
CA ALA A 300 -3.19 14.02 -8.45
C ALA A 300 -4.17 13.51 -7.38
N GLN A 301 -3.89 12.34 -6.80
CA GLN A 301 -4.67 11.76 -5.71
C GLN A 301 -4.55 12.60 -4.43
N VAL A 302 -3.34 13.03 -4.08
CA VAL A 302 -3.09 13.85 -2.88
C VAL A 302 -3.68 15.26 -3.02
N GLU A 303 -3.63 15.86 -4.22
CA GLU A 303 -4.30 17.14 -4.47
C GLU A 303 -5.83 17.02 -4.37
N LYS A 304 -6.42 15.89 -4.79
CA LYS A 304 -7.84 15.61 -4.53
C LYS A 304 -8.11 15.57 -3.02
N ALA A 305 -7.27 14.89 -2.23
CA ALA A 305 -7.41 14.83 -0.78
C ALA A 305 -7.24 16.20 -0.10
N ARG A 306 -6.26 17.02 -0.50
CA ARG A 306 -6.04 18.39 0.02
C ARG A 306 -7.24 19.30 -0.18
N ASN A 307 -7.94 19.15 -1.30
CA ASN A 307 -9.05 20.01 -1.70
C ASN A 307 -10.43 19.40 -1.36
N SER A 308 -10.48 18.30 -0.61
CA SER A 308 -11.74 17.66 -0.23
C SER A 308 -12.36 18.37 0.98
N ASP A 309 -13.54 18.95 0.78
CA ASP A 309 -14.32 19.60 1.87
C ASP A 309 -14.95 18.58 2.85
N VAL A 310 -14.91 17.28 2.53
CA VAL A 310 -15.51 16.18 3.31
C VAL A 310 -14.44 15.21 3.82
N GLY A 311 -13.16 15.48 3.58
CA GLY A 311 -12.07 14.52 3.74
C GLY A 311 -11.91 14.00 5.18
N VAL A 312 -12.14 12.70 5.40
CA VAL A 312 -12.02 12.07 6.73
C VAL A 312 -10.57 11.71 7.03
N LEU A 313 -9.88 11.14 6.04
CA LEU A 313 -8.49 10.69 6.11
C LEU A 313 -7.53 11.60 5.34
N SER A 314 -8.02 12.71 4.76
CA SER A 314 -7.20 13.64 3.97
C SER A 314 -5.94 14.09 4.71
N GLY A 315 -6.01 14.33 6.02
CA GLY A 315 -4.85 14.66 6.85
C GLY A 315 -3.78 13.57 6.83
N TYR A 316 -4.17 12.30 7.02
CA TYR A 316 -3.26 11.15 6.98
C TYR A 316 -2.63 10.95 5.61
N ILE A 317 -3.40 11.09 4.54
CA ILE A 317 -2.93 10.97 3.15
C ILE A 317 -1.86 12.04 2.86
N VAL A 318 -2.16 13.29 3.20
CA VAL A 318 -1.25 14.42 2.97
C VAL A 318 0.01 14.30 3.81
N GLU A 319 -0.12 14.02 5.10
CA GLU A 319 1.02 13.82 6.01
C GLU A 319 1.92 12.68 5.53
N ARG A 320 1.32 11.57 5.09
CA ARG A 320 2.06 10.42 4.59
C ARG A 320 2.83 10.74 3.31
N PHE A 321 2.21 11.48 2.39
CA PHE A 321 2.85 11.93 1.16
C PHE A 321 3.99 12.93 1.42
N GLU A 322 3.85 13.81 2.41
CA GLU A 322 4.90 14.76 2.78
C GLU A 322 6.10 14.10 3.45
N ARG A 323 5.90 12.91 4.05
CA ARG A 323 6.93 12.07 4.67
C ARG A 323 7.47 10.97 3.76
N LEU A 324 7.25 11.04 2.46
CA LEU A 324 7.84 10.07 1.53
C LEU A 324 9.37 10.02 1.69
N PRO A 325 9.99 8.82 1.65
CA PRO A 325 11.42 8.68 1.78
C PRO A 325 12.17 9.49 0.72
N ASP A 326 13.21 10.22 1.14
CA ASP A 326 14.15 10.85 0.23
C ASP A 326 15.33 9.91 -0.02
N PHE A 327 15.50 9.50 -1.28
CA PHE A 327 16.52 8.56 -1.69
C PHE A 327 17.76 9.32 -2.19
N PRO A 328 18.97 9.06 -1.67
CA PRO A 328 20.19 9.83 -1.97
C PRO A 328 20.79 9.47 -3.35
N PHE A 329 20.02 9.57 -4.43
CA PHE A 329 20.44 9.23 -5.78
C PHE A 329 21.67 10.03 -6.23
N ASP A 330 21.72 11.31 -5.89
CA ASP A 330 22.76 12.22 -6.36
C ASP A 330 24.12 11.89 -5.71
N GLU A 331 24.14 11.51 -4.43
CA GLU A 331 25.33 11.06 -3.72
C GLU A 331 25.92 9.80 -4.35
N TYR A 332 25.09 8.78 -4.61
CA TYR A 332 25.55 7.53 -5.20
C TYR A 332 25.97 7.69 -6.67
N THR A 333 25.28 8.55 -7.42
CA THR A 333 25.68 8.89 -8.80
C THR A 333 27.05 9.56 -8.81
N ARG A 334 27.29 10.57 -7.95
CA ARG A 334 28.62 11.20 -7.81
C ARG A 334 29.72 10.21 -7.41
N MET A 335 29.40 9.23 -6.56
CA MET A 335 30.36 8.18 -6.20
C MET A 335 30.72 7.30 -7.39
N LEU A 336 29.75 6.93 -8.22
CA LEU A 336 29.99 6.15 -9.45
C LEU A 336 30.79 6.96 -10.48
N GLU A 337 30.45 8.23 -10.70
CA GLU A 337 31.19 9.15 -11.57
C GLU A 337 32.65 9.30 -11.12
N PHE A 338 32.89 9.40 -9.81
CA PHE A 338 34.24 9.45 -9.25
C PHE A 338 35.04 8.15 -9.52
N LEU A 339 34.39 6.99 -9.42
CA LEU A 339 35.01 5.69 -9.70
C LEU A 339 35.31 5.52 -11.19
N GLU A 340 34.42 5.99 -12.06
CA GLU A 340 34.64 6.03 -13.51
C GLU A 340 35.77 7.01 -13.86
N GLY A 341 35.77 8.23 -13.31
CA GLY A 341 36.77 9.27 -13.53
C GLY A 341 38.18 8.86 -13.11
N ARG A 342 38.32 8.15 -11.98
CA ARG A 342 39.62 7.57 -11.57
C ARG A 342 40.11 6.49 -12.53
N ARG A 343 39.20 5.78 -13.19
CA ARG A 343 39.56 4.75 -14.16
C ARG A 343 39.96 5.36 -15.50
N THR A 344 39.20 6.32 -16.02
CA THR A 344 39.54 7.03 -17.26
C THR A 344 40.90 7.70 -17.15
N GLN A 345 41.20 8.37 -16.03
CA GLN A 345 42.54 8.93 -15.79
C GLN A 345 43.66 7.86 -15.77
N ARG A 346 43.39 6.67 -15.22
CA ARG A 346 44.36 5.55 -15.25
C ARG A 346 44.52 4.93 -16.64
N SER A 347 43.44 4.80 -17.41
CA SER A 347 43.51 4.32 -18.79
C SER A 347 44.19 5.33 -19.70
N ASP A 348 43.94 6.62 -19.51
CA ASP A 348 44.60 7.69 -20.27
C ASP A 348 46.10 7.73 -19.97
N ALA A 349 46.49 7.56 -18.71
CA ALA A 349 47.91 7.41 -18.34
C ALA A 349 48.54 6.15 -18.94
N PHE A 350 47.83 5.03 -19.01
CA PHE A 350 48.31 3.79 -19.62
C PHE A 350 48.39 3.91 -21.16
N ILE A 351 47.39 4.52 -21.80
CA ILE A 351 47.38 4.81 -23.24
C ILE A 351 48.50 5.80 -23.57
N ALA A 352 48.73 6.82 -22.75
CA ALA A 352 49.85 7.74 -22.90
C ALA A 352 51.19 7.02 -22.73
N LEU A 353 51.32 6.10 -21.77
CA LEU A 353 52.52 5.27 -21.59
C LEU A 353 52.77 4.33 -22.77
N VAL A 354 51.74 3.64 -23.26
CA VAL A 354 51.82 2.76 -24.44
C VAL A 354 52.14 3.57 -25.69
N SER A 355 51.52 4.75 -25.85
CA SER A 355 51.80 5.67 -26.95
C SER A 355 53.22 6.24 -26.88
N ALA A 356 53.73 6.54 -25.68
CA ALA A 356 55.11 6.96 -25.46
C ALA A 356 56.11 5.82 -25.71
N LEU A 357 55.77 4.58 -25.34
CA LEU A 357 56.57 3.39 -25.64
C LEU A 357 56.60 3.11 -27.14
N ILE A 358 55.46 3.12 -27.83
CA ILE A 358 55.38 2.93 -29.28
C ILE A 358 56.08 4.08 -30.02
N GLY A 359 55.85 5.33 -29.61
CA GLY A 359 56.51 6.50 -30.18
C GLY A 359 58.03 6.49 -29.98
N GLY A 360 58.51 6.03 -28.81
CA GLY A 360 59.94 5.82 -28.54
C GLY A 360 60.54 4.69 -29.37
N LEU A 361 59.80 3.60 -29.59
CA LEU A 361 60.23 2.45 -30.38
C LEU A 361 60.31 2.81 -31.88
N VAL A 362 59.29 3.50 -32.41
CA VAL A 362 59.27 4.00 -33.79
C VAL A 362 60.35 5.07 -34.01
N GLY A 363 60.55 5.99 -33.06
CA GLY A 363 61.63 6.98 -33.12
C GLY A 363 63.02 6.34 -33.11
N SER A 364 63.23 5.31 -32.28
CA SER A 364 64.51 4.57 -32.24
C SER A 364 64.79 3.78 -33.52
N LEU A 365 63.76 3.19 -34.14
CA LEU A 365 63.88 2.50 -35.42
C LEU A 365 64.13 3.47 -36.59
N TYR A 366 63.52 4.67 -36.57
CA TYR A 366 63.78 5.70 -37.57
C TYR A 366 65.23 6.21 -37.51
N VAL A 367 65.79 6.36 -36.31
CA VAL A 367 67.22 6.72 -36.12
C VAL A 367 68.16 5.59 -36.54
N LEU A 368 67.79 4.33 -36.32
CA LEU A 368 68.61 3.16 -36.65
C LEU A 368 68.56 2.76 -38.14
N PHE A 369 67.44 3.00 -38.84
CA PHE A 369 67.23 2.54 -40.22
C PHE A 369 66.92 3.64 -41.24
N GLY A 370 66.51 4.83 -40.81
CA GLY A 370 66.22 5.98 -41.69
C GLY A 370 67.35 7.00 -41.79
N GLY A 371 68.44 6.81 -41.04
CA GLY A 371 69.67 7.59 -41.11
C GLY A 371 70.71 6.96 -42.05
N TYR A 372 70.34 6.74 -43.31
CA TYR A 372 71.28 6.49 -44.42
C TYR A 372 70.86 7.31 -45.63
#